data_AF-A0A1W9SHM6-F1
#
_entry.id   AF-A0A1W9SHM6-F1
#
_cell.length_a   1.000
_cell.length_b   1.000
_cell.length_c   1.000
_cell.angle_alpha   90.00
_cell.angle_beta   90.00
_cell.angle_gamma   90.00
#
_symmetry.space_group_name_H-M   'P 1'
#
loop_
_entity.id
_entity.type
_entity.pdbx_description
1 polymer ?
#
loop_
_entity_poly.entity_id
_entity_poly.type
_entity_poly.pdbx_seq_one_letter_code
_entity_poly.pdbx_strand_id
1 'polypeptide(L)'
;MGRKTILFLLLPILLFNCSDKPQEMVSFYPEEPVAGQIITIKFRPEQLTQQPEQRVSVIAVFQTFGTQGIRTNTEKMILEKDIWKTTIDTDKDEYLLSIKFEDNLDRTEDNNGSGWHISLKDQNGNVQKNTHYQIGRFANQKEGGKLSPNLSLAIREFKIELRNYPNNYNAWFELWQTRIRHSTNKAIEAKIIKSELDSLIGVKNSNPELYALAFNAYHKILNQNIEAINYGEKYLESGANLSEKDKIKHSLIILKYRNNPAKLINELNVFSNETNVSKLKKKSLYQLASIYQQLKMFELAIKTYEKYLQLETNNITVRLALANLYLKNQQFQKANEMIEEASVYNSQDNLILSEPWQKPFERNYQINLTQCQLLSTMASLNFATQKNQEAIANRKKCIKLDTPFPAFEWEKIGDTYSVIGKIDSAQLAYIKSISINQAQESAKLKLKKIYLDNNGNIHEFELFLKNSIKAELASSAQLAPNVQLTDVSEQKYRITDQKNKIIVLVFWDSFSKAFEKELPQLNKVFSKYRKNDKVLFWAASVETPLSIKKYNKENIFSFRQFHSSFDAKKAFNVIGFPTHFIIDGSGKIRYKHAGYTPEIENILTTEIQTLLDEANDIS
;
A
#
# COMPACT_ATOMS: atom_id res chain seq x y z
N MET A 1 68.93 -32.49 49.57
CA MET A 1 68.96 -32.00 48.16
C MET A 1 68.77 -33.20 47.24
N GLY A 2 67.68 -33.23 46.48
CA GLY A 2 67.39 -34.34 45.56
C GLY A 2 65.92 -34.41 45.18
N ARG A 3 65.58 -33.84 44.01
CA ARG A 3 64.29 -33.99 43.34
C ARG A 3 64.06 -35.47 42.99
N LYS A 4 62.85 -35.99 43.24
CA LYS A 4 62.21 -36.99 42.37
C LYS A 4 60.75 -36.63 42.15
N THR A 5 60.45 -36.47 40.87
CA THR A 5 59.22 -36.07 40.22
C THR A 5 58.14 -37.16 40.34
N ILE A 6 56.91 -36.78 40.70
CA ILE A 6 55.72 -37.65 40.60
C ILE A 6 54.96 -37.25 39.33
N LEU A 7 54.77 -38.25 38.48
CA LEU A 7 54.10 -38.20 37.18
C LEU A 7 52.57 -38.26 37.41
N PHE A 8 51.83 -37.19 37.08
CA PHE A 8 50.36 -37.23 37.05
C PHE A 8 49.89 -37.44 35.61
N LEU A 9 49.25 -38.59 35.37
CA LEU A 9 48.50 -38.93 34.16
C LEU A 9 47.26 -38.02 34.05
N LEU A 10 47.24 -37.14 33.05
CA LEU A 10 46.06 -36.37 32.64
C LEU A 10 45.25 -37.17 31.61
N LEU A 11 44.06 -37.61 32.02
CA LEU A 11 43.03 -38.16 31.14
C LEU A 11 42.34 -36.99 30.40
N PRO A 12 42.24 -36.97 29.06
CA PRO A 12 41.52 -35.92 28.37
C PRO A 12 40.02 -36.20 28.41
N ILE A 13 39.28 -35.35 29.14
CA ILE A 13 37.82 -35.29 29.08
C ILE A 13 37.44 -34.62 27.76
N LEU A 14 36.98 -35.42 26.80
CA LEU A 14 36.36 -34.94 25.55
C LEU A 14 35.00 -34.31 25.89
N LEU A 15 34.98 -33.00 26.10
CA LEU A 15 33.75 -32.21 26.06
C LEU A 15 33.31 -32.09 24.59
N PHE A 16 32.32 -32.89 24.20
CA PHE A 16 31.52 -32.64 23.00
C PHE A 16 30.76 -31.33 23.19
N ASN A 17 31.37 -30.23 22.75
CA ASN A 17 30.67 -28.97 22.53
C ASN A 17 29.78 -29.17 21.29
N CYS A 18 28.54 -29.58 21.51
CA CYS A 18 27.50 -29.50 20.48
C CYS A 18 27.24 -28.02 20.26
N SER A 19 27.90 -27.43 19.25
CA SER A 19 27.57 -26.08 18.81
C SER A 19 26.20 -26.14 18.13
N ASP A 20 25.14 -25.76 18.85
CA ASP A 20 23.86 -25.43 18.24
C ASP A 20 24.09 -24.22 17.31
N LYS A 21 24.43 -24.49 16.05
CA LYS A 21 24.30 -23.49 15.00
C LYS A 21 22.81 -23.13 14.97
N PRO A 22 22.44 -21.83 14.98
CA PRO A 22 21.05 -21.44 14.81
C PRO A 22 20.54 -22.08 13.51
N GLN A 23 19.49 -22.90 13.60
CA GLN A 23 18.92 -23.54 12.42
C GLN A 23 18.39 -22.45 11.49
N GLU A 24 18.79 -22.51 10.21
CA GLU A 24 18.30 -21.56 9.22
C GLU A 24 16.78 -21.70 9.03
N MET A 25 16.13 -20.53 9.07
CA MET A 25 14.69 -20.37 8.90
C MET A 25 14.22 -20.81 7.51
N VAL A 26 15.02 -20.50 6.48
CA VAL A 26 14.77 -20.90 5.10
C VAL A 26 16.05 -21.52 4.57
N SER A 27 15.93 -22.69 3.94
CA SER A 27 17.04 -23.35 3.25
C SER A 27 16.57 -23.90 1.91
N PHE A 28 17.49 -24.01 0.97
CA PHE A 28 17.22 -24.49 -0.39
C PHE A 28 18.25 -25.54 -0.81
N TYR A 29 17.82 -26.45 -1.69
CA TYR A 29 18.70 -27.47 -2.27
C TYR A 29 18.46 -27.56 -3.79
N PRO A 30 19.52 -27.51 -4.62
CA PRO A 30 20.93 -27.29 -4.24
C PRO A 30 21.19 -25.88 -3.67
N GLU A 31 22.28 -25.71 -2.90
CA GLU A 31 22.65 -24.42 -2.26
C GLU A 31 23.12 -23.36 -3.28
N GLU A 32 23.69 -23.77 -4.41
CA GLU A 32 24.02 -22.88 -5.52
C GLU A 32 23.32 -23.38 -6.79
N PRO A 33 22.01 -23.15 -6.93
CA PRO A 33 21.25 -23.67 -8.06
C PRO A 33 21.65 -23.02 -9.37
N VAL A 34 21.72 -23.86 -10.41
CA VAL A 34 21.88 -23.44 -11.81
C VAL A 34 20.50 -23.24 -12.41
N ALA A 35 20.33 -22.18 -13.21
CA ALA A 35 19.09 -21.91 -13.93
C ALA A 35 18.65 -23.12 -14.77
N GLY A 36 17.38 -23.53 -14.69
CA GLY A 36 16.85 -24.75 -15.31
C GLY A 36 16.75 -25.96 -14.36
N GLN A 37 17.18 -25.83 -13.11
CA GLN A 37 17.10 -26.91 -12.10
C GLN A 37 15.83 -26.82 -11.25
N ILE A 38 15.45 -27.97 -10.66
CA ILE A 38 14.43 -28.02 -9.60
C ILE A 38 15.09 -27.66 -8.27
N ILE A 39 14.48 -26.73 -7.54
CA ILE A 39 14.92 -26.30 -6.21
C ILE A 39 13.94 -26.85 -5.17
N THR A 40 14.47 -27.54 -4.16
CA THR A 40 13.70 -27.89 -2.96
C THR A 40 13.79 -26.75 -1.95
N ILE A 41 12.64 -26.23 -1.51
CA ILE A 41 12.56 -25.18 -0.49
C ILE A 41 12.12 -25.81 0.82
N LYS A 42 12.84 -25.50 1.90
CA LYS A 42 12.50 -25.86 3.27
C LYS A 42 12.32 -24.60 4.11
N PHE A 43 11.24 -24.56 4.88
CA PHE A 43 10.87 -23.41 5.70
C PHE A 43 10.48 -23.84 7.10
N ARG A 44 11.09 -23.21 8.09
CA ARG A 44 10.77 -23.31 9.51
C ARG A 44 10.24 -21.97 9.99
N PRO A 45 8.94 -21.84 10.29
CA PRO A 45 8.33 -20.56 10.60
C PRO A 45 8.74 -20.06 11.99
N GLU A 46 8.92 -18.74 12.12
CA GLU A 46 9.12 -18.06 13.41
C GLU A 46 7.76 -17.62 13.99
N GLN A 47 6.83 -17.23 13.12
CA GLN A 47 5.55 -16.62 13.49
C GLN A 47 4.32 -17.40 12.99
N LEU A 48 4.47 -18.17 11.91
CA LEU A 48 3.38 -19.03 11.40
C LEU A 48 3.25 -20.27 12.29
N THR A 49 2.03 -20.58 12.72
CA THR A 49 1.76 -21.70 13.63
C THR A 49 2.04 -23.05 12.96
N GLN A 50 2.66 -23.97 13.69
CA GLN A 50 3.04 -25.32 13.19
C GLN A 50 1.87 -26.32 13.21
N GLN A 51 0.62 -25.85 13.08
CA GLN A 51 -0.54 -26.74 13.18
C GLN A 51 -0.83 -27.43 11.83
N PRO A 52 -1.12 -28.74 11.80
CA PRO A 52 -1.35 -29.49 10.55
C PRO A 52 -2.53 -29.00 9.71
N GLU A 53 -3.51 -28.35 10.33
CA GLU A 53 -4.71 -27.82 9.64
C GLU A 53 -4.43 -26.49 8.92
N GLN A 54 -3.27 -25.87 9.19
CA GLN A 54 -2.83 -24.66 8.53
C GLN A 54 -2.39 -24.96 7.10
N ARG A 55 -2.68 -24.05 6.17
CA ARG A 55 -2.17 -24.11 4.80
C ARG A 55 -1.12 -23.02 4.64
N VAL A 56 0.12 -23.41 4.35
CA VAL A 56 1.21 -22.51 4.01
C VAL A 56 1.51 -22.64 2.53
N SER A 57 1.70 -21.50 1.86
CA SER A 57 2.13 -21.43 0.47
C SER A 57 3.40 -20.59 0.38
N VAL A 58 4.27 -20.94 -0.57
CA VAL A 58 5.37 -20.09 -0.99
C VAL A 58 4.95 -19.32 -2.24
N ILE A 59 5.20 -18.02 -2.23
CA ILE A 59 5.10 -17.17 -3.42
C ILE A 59 6.51 -16.99 -3.95
N ALA A 60 6.74 -17.45 -5.17
CA ALA A 60 8.02 -17.42 -5.86
C ALA A 60 7.99 -16.46 -7.04
N VAL A 61 8.94 -15.53 -7.08
CA VAL A 61 9.08 -14.51 -8.11
C VAL A 61 10.44 -14.68 -8.79
N PHE A 62 10.42 -14.96 -10.08
CA PHE A 62 11.60 -15.19 -10.88
C PHE A 62 11.87 -14.00 -11.78
N GLN A 63 13.12 -13.57 -11.83
CA GLN A 63 13.58 -12.55 -12.75
C GLN A 63 14.19 -13.22 -13.99
N THR A 64 13.70 -12.85 -15.17
CA THR A 64 14.09 -13.45 -16.46
C THR A 64 14.82 -12.46 -17.37
N PHE A 65 15.66 -12.99 -18.26
CA PHE A 65 16.17 -12.22 -19.40
C PHE A 65 15.11 -12.16 -20.52
N GLY A 66 14.89 -11.00 -21.13
CA GLY A 66 13.99 -10.85 -22.29
C GLY A 66 12.65 -10.17 -21.98
N THR A 67 11.61 -10.51 -22.75
CA THR A 67 10.34 -9.75 -22.81
C THR A 67 9.35 -10.06 -21.70
N GLN A 68 9.44 -11.23 -21.05
CA GLN A 68 8.52 -11.61 -19.97
C GLN A 68 8.83 -10.88 -18.66
N GLY A 69 10.11 -10.57 -18.39
CA GLY A 69 10.58 -9.72 -17.30
C GLY A 69 10.46 -10.30 -15.89
N ILE A 70 9.32 -10.93 -15.56
CA ILE A 70 9.03 -11.55 -14.26
C ILE A 70 8.08 -12.75 -14.49
N ARG A 71 8.37 -13.89 -13.83
CA ARG A 71 7.43 -15.01 -13.66
C ARG A 71 7.05 -15.11 -12.18
N THR A 72 5.79 -15.40 -11.89
CA THR A 72 5.31 -15.60 -10.51
C THR A 72 4.64 -16.96 -10.40
N ASN A 73 4.99 -17.73 -9.37
CA ASN A 73 4.35 -18.99 -9.03
C ASN A 73 3.93 -19.02 -7.55
N THR A 74 2.84 -19.71 -7.24
CA THR A 74 2.39 -19.96 -5.86
C THR A 74 2.28 -21.46 -5.63
N GLU A 75 3.16 -22.00 -4.81
CA GLU A 75 3.20 -23.43 -4.50
C GLU A 75 2.73 -23.72 -3.09
N LYS A 76 1.87 -24.73 -2.96
CA LYS A 76 1.46 -25.22 -1.64
C LYS A 76 2.63 -25.94 -1.00
N MET A 77 2.81 -25.74 0.30
CA MET A 77 3.82 -26.45 1.07
C MET A 77 3.20 -27.63 1.82
N ILE A 78 3.99 -28.69 1.98
CA ILE A 78 3.65 -29.89 2.73
C ILE A 78 4.38 -29.84 4.07
N LEU A 79 3.66 -30.01 5.17
CA LEU A 79 4.26 -30.09 6.51
C LEU A 79 4.80 -31.51 6.74
N GLU A 80 6.10 -31.62 6.94
CA GLU A 80 6.76 -32.85 7.37
C GLU A 80 7.46 -32.63 8.71
N LYS A 81 6.89 -33.21 9.78
CA LYS A 81 7.28 -32.94 11.17
C LYS A 81 7.10 -31.45 11.51
N ASP A 82 8.17 -30.69 11.56
CA ASP A 82 8.28 -29.27 11.92
C ASP A 82 8.74 -28.40 10.74
N ILE A 83 8.86 -28.98 9.53
CA ILE A 83 9.42 -28.31 8.36
C ILE A 83 8.40 -28.31 7.23
N TRP A 84 8.09 -27.12 6.71
CA TRP A 84 7.33 -26.96 5.48
C TRP A 84 8.25 -27.18 4.28
N LYS A 85 7.81 -28.00 3.32
CA LYS A 85 8.58 -28.32 2.13
C LYS A 85 7.77 -28.17 0.85
N THR A 86 8.44 -27.75 -0.21
CA THR A 86 7.93 -27.84 -1.58
C THR A 86 9.09 -27.87 -2.58
N THR A 87 8.77 -28.14 -3.85
CA THR A 87 9.73 -28.09 -4.96
C THR A 87 9.26 -27.09 -5.99
N ILE A 88 10.20 -26.36 -6.57
CA ILE A 88 9.95 -25.34 -7.58
C ILE A 88 10.88 -25.55 -8.76
N ASP A 89 10.35 -25.55 -9.97
CA ASP A 89 11.10 -25.56 -11.23
C ASP A 89 11.58 -24.15 -11.61
N THR A 90 12.81 -24.07 -12.13
CA THR A 90 13.38 -22.86 -12.71
C THR A 90 13.59 -23.03 -14.22
N ASP A 91 13.57 -21.93 -14.95
CA ASP A 91 13.86 -21.86 -16.38
C ASP A 91 15.31 -21.40 -16.63
N LYS A 92 15.82 -21.68 -17.84
CA LYS A 92 17.23 -21.40 -18.21
C LYS A 92 17.56 -19.92 -18.37
N ASP A 93 16.56 -19.07 -18.59
CA ASP A 93 16.68 -17.62 -18.75
C ASP A 93 16.44 -16.85 -17.44
N GLU A 94 16.25 -17.55 -16.32
CA GLU A 94 16.10 -16.96 -14.99
C GLU A 94 17.45 -16.72 -14.31
N TYR A 95 17.57 -15.60 -13.59
CA TYR A 95 18.81 -15.24 -12.88
C TYR A 95 18.63 -14.99 -11.38
N LEU A 96 17.39 -14.79 -10.92
CA LEU A 96 17.09 -14.57 -9.51
C LEU A 96 15.72 -15.14 -9.19
N LEU A 97 15.67 -16.01 -8.18
CA LEU A 97 14.43 -16.43 -7.52
C LEU A 97 14.30 -15.67 -6.20
N SER A 98 13.16 -15.04 -5.96
CA SER A 98 12.82 -14.38 -4.70
C SER A 98 11.56 -14.98 -4.11
N ILE A 99 11.56 -15.30 -2.82
CA ILE A 99 10.44 -16.00 -2.16
C ILE A 99 9.95 -15.29 -0.90
N LYS A 100 8.67 -15.50 -0.60
CA LYS A 100 8.04 -15.24 0.69
C LYS A 100 7.00 -16.33 1.00
N PHE A 101 6.56 -16.39 2.25
CA PHE A 101 5.58 -17.37 2.72
C PHE A 101 4.32 -16.69 3.21
N GLU A 102 3.17 -17.30 2.91
CA GLU A 102 1.87 -16.84 3.36
C GLU A 102 1.05 -18.03 3.86
N ASP A 103 0.11 -17.75 4.78
CA ASP A 103 -0.83 -18.76 5.24
C ASP A 103 -2.30 -18.40 4.98
N ASN A 104 -3.19 -19.34 5.31
CA ASN A 104 -4.64 -19.18 5.23
C ASN A 104 -5.25 -18.23 6.28
N LEU A 105 -4.44 -17.57 7.12
CA LEU A 105 -4.86 -16.59 8.11
C LEU A 105 -4.40 -15.17 7.76
N ASP A 106 -4.00 -14.95 6.50
CA ASP A 106 -3.49 -13.67 5.98
C ASP A 106 -2.18 -13.20 6.64
N ARG A 107 -1.41 -14.14 7.23
CA ARG A 107 -0.08 -13.85 7.81
C ARG A 107 1.00 -14.04 6.75
N THR A 108 2.11 -13.34 6.93
CA THR A 108 3.24 -13.35 5.99
C THR A 108 4.55 -13.50 6.74
N GLU A 109 5.43 -14.37 6.25
CA GLU A 109 6.85 -14.35 6.59
C GLU A 109 7.64 -14.03 5.33
N ASP A 110 8.27 -12.85 5.31
CA ASP A 110 8.83 -12.22 4.13
C ASP A 110 10.20 -11.57 4.41
N ASN A 111 10.91 -12.02 5.45
CA ASN A 111 12.21 -11.49 5.85
C ASN A 111 12.19 -9.95 6.00
N ASN A 112 11.24 -9.43 6.77
CA ASN A 112 11.00 -7.99 6.95
C ASN A 112 10.76 -7.26 5.62
N GLY A 113 9.94 -7.85 4.75
CA GLY A 113 9.61 -7.35 3.41
C GLY A 113 10.78 -7.39 2.41
N SER A 114 11.89 -8.06 2.71
CA SER A 114 12.98 -8.26 1.74
C SER A 114 12.78 -9.51 0.90
N GLY A 115 12.06 -10.50 1.42
CA GLY A 115 12.07 -11.85 0.91
C GLY A 115 13.41 -12.54 1.12
N TRP A 116 13.47 -13.80 0.70
CA TRP A 116 14.71 -14.54 0.54
C TRP A 116 15.05 -14.59 -0.94
N HIS A 117 16.30 -14.32 -1.27
CA HIS A 117 16.79 -14.19 -2.62
C HIS A 117 17.80 -15.29 -2.92
N ILE A 118 17.58 -16.01 -4.02
CA ILE A 118 18.37 -17.17 -4.46
C ILE A 118 18.93 -16.82 -5.83
N SER A 119 20.26 -16.66 -5.92
CA SER A 119 20.95 -16.42 -7.18
C SER A 119 20.93 -17.69 -8.01
N LEU A 120 20.37 -17.61 -9.21
CA LEU A 120 20.41 -18.71 -10.18
C LEU A 120 21.65 -18.52 -11.04
N LYS A 121 22.60 -19.45 -10.94
CA LYS A 121 23.85 -19.40 -11.68
C LYS A 121 23.62 -19.73 -13.16
N ASP A 122 24.49 -19.23 -14.03
CA ASP A 122 24.54 -19.72 -15.41
C ASP A 122 25.01 -21.18 -15.46
N GLN A 123 25.00 -21.77 -16.65
CA GLN A 123 25.44 -23.16 -16.86
C GLN A 123 26.93 -23.39 -16.54
N ASN A 124 27.72 -22.33 -16.36
CA ASN A 124 29.13 -22.37 -15.98
C ASN A 124 29.34 -22.13 -14.47
N GLY A 125 28.26 -21.96 -13.69
CA GLY A 125 28.33 -21.69 -12.25
C GLY A 125 28.57 -20.22 -11.87
N ASN A 126 28.50 -19.29 -12.82
CA ASN A 126 28.73 -17.87 -12.56
C ASN A 126 27.44 -17.15 -12.14
N VAL A 127 27.58 -16.16 -11.26
CA VAL A 127 26.49 -15.21 -10.97
C VAL A 127 26.22 -14.37 -12.21
N GLN A 128 24.95 -14.29 -12.60
CA GLN A 128 24.53 -13.64 -13.83
C GLN A 128 24.37 -12.12 -13.64
N LYS A 129 24.55 -11.34 -14.73
CA LYS A 129 24.32 -9.88 -14.75
C LYS A 129 22.91 -9.55 -14.27
N ASN A 130 22.76 -8.43 -13.56
CA ASN A 130 21.54 -7.94 -12.92
C ASN A 130 21.09 -8.68 -11.65
N THR A 131 21.75 -9.75 -11.21
CA THR A 131 21.37 -10.44 -9.97
C THR A 131 21.45 -9.50 -8.76
N HIS A 132 22.61 -8.89 -8.53
CA HIS A 132 22.80 -7.96 -7.40
C HIS A 132 22.04 -6.64 -7.63
N TYR A 133 21.89 -6.21 -8.88
CA TYR A 133 20.99 -5.11 -9.22
C TYR A 133 19.56 -5.35 -8.69
N GLN A 134 18.97 -6.52 -8.95
CA GLN A 134 17.60 -6.80 -8.51
C GLN A 134 17.48 -6.98 -6.99
N ILE A 135 18.45 -7.63 -6.34
CA ILE A 135 18.48 -7.71 -4.87
C ILE A 135 18.56 -6.29 -4.28
N GLY A 136 19.39 -5.42 -4.87
CA GLY A 136 19.49 -4.02 -4.49
C GLY A 136 18.16 -3.27 -4.67
N ARG A 137 17.44 -3.52 -5.76
CA ARG A 137 16.10 -2.97 -6.03
C ARG A 137 15.09 -3.39 -4.95
N PHE A 138 15.03 -4.68 -4.61
CA PHE A 138 14.18 -5.20 -3.52
C PHE A 138 14.52 -4.59 -2.16
N ALA A 139 15.80 -4.40 -1.87
CA ALA A 139 16.22 -3.72 -0.66
C ALA A 139 15.82 -2.22 -0.65
N ASN A 140 15.79 -1.57 -1.81
CA ASN A 140 15.52 -0.14 -1.98
C ASN A 140 14.02 0.22 -2.08
N GLN A 141 13.17 -0.72 -2.53
CA GLN A 141 11.74 -0.54 -2.73
C GLN A 141 10.95 -0.60 -1.42
N LYS A 142 9.78 0.04 -1.43
CA LYS A 142 8.70 -0.12 -0.43
C LYS A 142 7.64 -1.14 -0.91
N GLU A 143 8.05 -2.08 -1.76
CA GLU A 143 7.13 -3.09 -2.28
C GLU A 143 6.80 -4.10 -1.16
N GLY A 144 5.58 -4.64 -1.20
CA GLY A 144 5.12 -5.69 -0.30
C GLY A 144 4.86 -5.32 1.16
N GLY A 145 4.35 -4.12 1.42
CA GLY A 145 4.09 -3.69 2.80
C GLY A 145 5.37 -3.49 3.61
N LYS A 146 6.54 -3.36 2.95
CA LYS A 146 7.80 -2.98 3.57
C LYS A 146 7.75 -1.50 3.93
N LEU A 147 7.55 -1.22 5.22
CA LEU A 147 7.38 0.14 5.73
C LEU A 147 8.64 1.01 5.53
N SER A 148 9.83 0.41 5.59
CA SER A 148 11.11 1.08 5.35
C SER A 148 12.11 0.22 4.56
N PRO A 149 12.72 0.77 3.50
CA PRO A 149 13.72 0.08 2.69
C PRO A 149 15.06 -0.04 3.43
N ASN A 150 15.80 -1.12 3.15
CA ASN A 150 17.18 -1.31 3.63
C ASN A 150 18.15 -0.66 2.63
N LEU A 151 18.30 0.66 2.73
CA LEU A 151 19.12 1.44 1.79
C LEU A 151 20.61 1.06 1.85
N SER A 152 21.13 0.67 3.01
CA SER A 152 22.53 0.26 3.15
C SER A 152 22.81 -1.06 2.42
N LEU A 153 21.89 -2.03 2.54
CA LEU A 153 21.91 -3.25 1.74
C LEU A 153 21.83 -2.93 0.25
N ALA A 154 20.87 -2.11 -0.16
CA ALA A 154 20.71 -1.71 -1.55
C ALA A 154 22.00 -1.11 -2.15
N ILE A 155 22.61 -0.15 -1.45
CA ILE A 155 23.88 0.47 -1.86
C ILE A 155 24.99 -0.59 -2.01
N ARG A 156 25.08 -1.54 -1.07
CA ARG A 156 26.07 -2.62 -1.13
C ARG A 156 25.87 -3.49 -2.37
N GLU A 157 24.65 -3.94 -2.62
CA GLU A 157 24.33 -4.82 -3.75
C GLU A 157 24.57 -4.11 -5.09
N PHE A 158 24.17 -2.83 -5.23
CA PHE A 158 24.48 -2.06 -6.44
C PHE A 158 25.99 -1.88 -6.66
N LYS A 159 26.78 -1.70 -5.58
CA LYS A 159 28.24 -1.63 -5.69
C LYS A 159 28.87 -2.98 -6.11
N ILE A 160 28.31 -4.10 -5.66
CA ILE A 160 28.76 -5.44 -6.10
C ILE A 160 28.44 -5.61 -7.59
N GLU A 161 27.22 -5.25 -8.02
CA GLU A 161 26.83 -5.28 -9.43
C GLU A 161 27.79 -4.44 -10.29
N LEU A 162 28.07 -3.20 -9.90
CA LEU A 162 28.93 -2.28 -10.66
C LEU A 162 30.40 -2.66 -10.66
N ARG A 163 30.88 -3.43 -9.67
CA ARG A 163 32.24 -3.98 -9.68
C ARG A 163 32.40 -5.04 -10.77
N ASN A 164 31.39 -5.88 -10.94
CA ASN A 164 31.39 -6.97 -11.92
C ASN A 164 30.95 -6.47 -13.31
N TYR A 165 30.07 -5.48 -13.36
CA TYR A 165 29.49 -4.90 -14.57
C TYR A 165 29.51 -3.36 -14.54
N PRO A 166 30.67 -2.71 -14.73
CA PRO A 166 30.81 -1.24 -14.63
C PRO A 166 29.95 -0.45 -15.63
N ASN A 167 29.55 -1.08 -16.74
CA ASN A 167 28.66 -0.52 -17.75
C ASN A 167 27.16 -0.77 -17.47
N ASN A 168 26.80 -1.31 -16.30
CA ASN A 168 25.39 -1.43 -15.91
C ASN A 168 24.84 -0.06 -15.46
N TYR A 169 24.51 0.79 -16.43
CA TYR A 169 24.05 2.16 -16.17
C TYR A 169 22.71 2.22 -15.41
N ASN A 170 21.87 1.19 -15.49
CA ASN A 170 20.69 1.08 -14.62
C ASN A 170 21.08 0.94 -13.14
N ALA A 171 22.12 0.14 -12.84
CA ALA A 171 22.64 0.02 -11.49
C ALA A 171 23.30 1.32 -10.99
N TRP A 172 23.99 2.08 -11.85
CA TRP A 172 24.47 3.42 -11.53
C TRP A 172 23.32 4.36 -11.12
N PHE A 173 22.28 4.42 -11.95
CA PHE A 173 21.12 5.29 -11.69
C PHE A 173 20.43 4.94 -10.37
N GLU A 174 20.24 3.65 -10.08
CA GLU A 174 19.63 3.19 -8.83
C GLU A 174 20.51 3.41 -7.61
N LEU A 175 21.83 3.22 -7.74
CA LEU A 175 22.80 3.54 -6.69
C LEU A 175 22.71 5.03 -6.31
N TRP A 176 22.74 5.93 -7.29
CA TRP A 176 22.68 7.37 -7.06
C TRP A 176 21.36 7.80 -6.40
N GLN A 177 20.23 7.32 -6.88
CA GLN A 177 18.93 7.57 -6.23
C GLN A 177 18.93 7.10 -4.77
N THR A 178 19.48 5.91 -4.51
CA THR A 178 19.52 5.31 -3.18
C THR A 178 20.42 6.11 -2.23
N ARG A 179 21.59 6.54 -2.71
CA ARG A 179 22.52 7.40 -1.97
C ARG A 179 21.90 8.74 -1.59
N ILE A 180 21.20 9.41 -2.51
CA ILE A 180 20.46 10.65 -2.23
C ILE A 180 19.39 10.45 -1.16
N ARG A 181 18.66 9.33 -1.23
CA ARG A 181 17.63 8.99 -0.23
C ARG A 181 18.24 8.68 1.14
N HIS A 182 19.42 8.06 1.16
CA HIS A 182 20.14 7.68 2.38
C HIS A 182 20.92 8.85 3.01
N SER A 183 21.33 9.84 2.22
CA SER A 183 22.19 10.93 2.68
C SER A 183 21.46 11.94 3.59
N THR A 184 22.14 12.35 4.66
CA THR A 184 21.72 13.45 5.54
C THR A 184 21.91 14.82 4.89
N ASN A 185 22.83 14.93 3.92
CA ASN A 185 23.08 16.16 3.15
C ASN A 185 22.96 15.88 1.65
N LYS A 186 21.72 15.99 1.15
CA LYS A 186 21.38 15.73 -0.25
C LYS A 186 22.08 16.66 -1.25
N ALA A 187 22.41 17.89 -0.85
CA ALA A 187 23.08 18.85 -1.72
C ALA A 187 24.55 18.46 -1.97
N ILE A 188 25.27 18.00 -0.93
CA ILE A 188 26.62 17.47 -1.10
C ILE A 188 26.58 16.18 -1.93
N GLU A 189 25.66 15.27 -1.60
CA GLU A 189 25.52 14.00 -2.33
C GLU A 189 25.21 14.23 -3.82
N ALA A 190 24.35 15.20 -4.14
CA ALA A 190 24.07 15.58 -5.52
C ALA A 190 25.30 16.12 -6.28
N LYS A 191 26.17 16.88 -5.60
CA LYS A 191 27.45 17.34 -6.19
C LYS A 191 28.39 16.17 -6.49
N ILE A 192 28.47 15.19 -5.58
CA ILE A 192 29.26 13.97 -5.78
C ILE A 192 28.73 13.19 -6.98
N ILE A 193 27.42 12.96 -7.04
CA ILE A 193 26.77 12.26 -8.15
C ILE A 193 26.99 12.99 -9.47
N LYS A 194 26.88 14.31 -9.49
CA LYS A 194 27.20 15.11 -10.68
C LYS A 194 28.66 14.90 -11.12
N SER A 195 29.61 14.90 -10.19
CA SER A 195 31.02 14.64 -10.51
C SER A 195 31.25 13.22 -11.05
N GLU A 196 30.58 12.21 -10.50
CA GLU A 196 30.63 10.83 -10.99
C GLU A 196 30.04 10.73 -12.40
N LEU A 197 28.89 11.37 -12.64
CA LEU A 197 28.27 11.44 -13.96
C LEU A 197 29.16 12.16 -14.98
N ASP A 198 29.72 13.32 -14.62
CA ASP A 198 30.62 14.08 -15.48
C ASP A 198 31.88 13.25 -15.84
N SER A 199 32.37 12.45 -14.89
CA SER A 199 33.50 11.52 -15.12
C SER A 199 33.13 10.35 -16.04
N LEU A 200 31.91 9.82 -15.92
CA LEU A 200 31.40 8.74 -16.80
C LEU A 200 31.14 9.23 -18.23
N ILE A 201 30.69 10.48 -18.39
CA ILE A 201 30.49 11.11 -19.70
C ILE A 201 31.84 11.51 -20.34
N GLY A 202 32.82 11.86 -19.50
CA GLY A 202 34.19 12.16 -19.92
C GLY A 202 34.93 10.93 -20.48
N VAL A 203 35.73 11.17 -21.53
CA VAL A 203 36.47 10.18 -22.34
C VAL A 203 35.56 9.34 -23.27
N LYS A 204 35.41 9.83 -24.52
CA LYS A 204 34.66 9.27 -25.68
C LYS A 204 33.14 9.46 -25.65
N ASN A 205 32.77 10.68 -26.04
CA ASN A 205 31.42 11.24 -26.11
C ASN A 205 30.63 10.79 -27.35
N SER A 206 30.20 9.52 -27.39
CA SER A 206 29.23 9.04 -28.39
C SER A 206 28.38 7.83 -27.95
N ASN A 207 28.52 7.32 -26.72
CA ASN A 207 27.72 6.18 -26.26
C ASN A 207 26.28 6.63 -25.92
N PRO A 208 25.26 6.16 -26.65
CA PRO A 208 23.87 6.50 -26.35
C PRO A 208 23.44 6.15 -24.93
N GLU A 209 23.89 5.03 -24.36
CA GLU A 209 23.45 4.61 -23.03
C GLU A 209 23.86 5.61 -21.93
N LEU A 210 24.98 6.31 -22.12
CA LEU A 210 25.41 7.39 -21.23
C LEU A 210 24.52 8.63 -21.36
N TYR A 211 24.02 8.95 -22.54
CA TYR A 211 23.04 10.03 -22.70
C TYR A 211 21.71 9.68 -22.00
N ALA A 212 21.28 8.42 -22.06
CA ALA A 212 20.10 7.97 -21.34
C ALA A 212 20.28 8.02 -19.81
N LEU A 213 21.45 7.63 -19.31
CA LEU A 213 21.81 7.78 -17.90
C LEU A 213 21.81 9.26 -17.48
N ALA A 214 22.45 10.12 -18.27
CA ALA A 214 22.52 11.55 -18.02
C ALA A 214 21.13 12.20 -18.01
N PHE A 215 20.29 11.90 -19.00
CA PHE A 215 18.88 12.33 -19.05
C PHE A 215 18.16 11.99 -17.74
N ASN A 216 18.23 10.73 -17.31
CA ASN A 216 17.54 10.27 -16.11
C ASN A 216 18.12 10.91 -14.83
N ALA A 217 19.45 11.03 -14.72
CA ALA A 217 20.10 11.64 -13.56
C ALA A 217 19.78 13.13 -13.42
N TYR A 218 19.92 13.90 -14.50
CA TYR A 218 19.58 15.33 -14.50
C TYR A 218 18.09 15.55 -14.19
N HIS A 219 17.21 14.74 -14.78
CA HIS A 219 15.78 14.88 -14.57
C HIS A 219 15.32 14.46 -13.16
N LYS A 220 15.70 13.26 -12.70
CA LYS A 220 15.09 12.62 -11.51
C LYS A 220 15.91 12.78 -10.24
N ILE A 221 17.20 13.10 -10.35
CA ILE A 221 18.11 13.19 -9.20
C ILE A 221 18.54 14.64 -8.97
N LEU A 222 19.08 15.29 -10.01
CA LEU A 222 19.66 16.63 -9.90
C LEU A 222 18.64 17.76 -10.08
N ASN A 223 17.42 17.43 -10.55
CA ASN A 223 16.33 18.38 -10.82
C ASN A 223 16.73 19.53 -11.76
N GLN A 224 17.48 19.19 -12.81
CA GLN A 224 18.07 20.10 -13.80
C GLN A 224 17.46 19.80 -15.17
N ASN A 225 16.28 20.36 -15.42
CA ASN A 225 15.45 19.99 -16.56
C ASN A 225 16.04 20.44 -17.92
N ILE A 226 16.82 21.52 -17.96
CA ILE A 226 17.43 22.02 -19.21
C ILE A 226 18.48 21.01 -19.69
N GLU A 227 19.36 20.59 -18.79
CA GLU A 227 20.39 19.59 -19.02
C GLU A 227 19.77 18.24 -19.35
N ALA A 228 18.71 17.85 -18.62
CA ALA A 228 17.96 16.65 -18.95
C ALA A 228 17.44 16.70 -20.39
N ILE A 229 16.77 17.78 -20.80
CA ILE A 229 16.25 17.92 -22.17
C ILE A 229 17.37 17.80 -23.19
N ASN A 230 18.50 18.48 -23.00
CA ASN A 230 19.66 18.42 -23.89
C ASN A 230 20.21 16.99 -24.06
N TYR A 231 20.43 16.26 -22.97
CA TYR A 231 20.88 14.87 -23.06
C TYR A 231 19.82 13.93 -23.66
N GLY A 232 18.54 14.21 -23.42
CA GLY A 232 17.44 13.49 -24.05
C GLY A 232 17.42 13.69 -25.57
N GLU A 233 17.64 14.90 -26.06
CA GLU A 233 17.72 15.20 -27.50
C GLU A 233 18.92 14.51 -28.15
N LYS A 234 20.11 14.61 -27.54
CA LYS A 234 21.31 13.87 -27.97
C LYS A 234 21.08 12.38 -28.05
N TYR A 235 20.33 11.81 -27.11
CA TYR A 235 19.95 10.39 -27.14
C TYR A 235 19.09 10.05 -28.37
N LEU A 236 18.09 10.87 -28.68
CA LEU A 236 17.21 10.66 -29.83
C LEU A 236 17.97 10.74 -31.17
N GLU A 237 18.93 11.66 -31.28
CA GLU A 237 19.79 11.86 -32.45
C GLU A 237 20.84 10.75 -32.66
N SER A 238 21.15 9.98 -31.61
CA SER A 238 22.16 8.92 -31.66
C SER A 238 21.66 7.61 -32.31
N GLY A 239 22.55 6.65 -32.62
CA GLY A 239 22.19 5.32 -33.15
C GLY A 239 21.57 4.33 -32.15
N ALA A 240 20.95 4.81 -31.07
CA ALA A 240 20.49 3.98 -29.95
C ALA A 240 19.34 3.01 -30.29
N ASN A 241 19.15 2.00 -29.42
CA ASN A 241 18.02 1.08 -29.44
C ASN A 241 16.66 1.81 -29.48
N LEU A 242 15.79 1.46 -30.43
CA LEU A 242 14.48 2.09 -30.63
C LEU A 242 13.58 2.05 -29.38
N SER A 243 13.61 0.96 -28.60
CA SER A 243 12.71 0.80 -27.44
C SER A 243 13.05 1.75 -26.28
N GLU A 244 14.33 2.03 -26.06
CA GLU A 244 14.78 3.04 -25.10
C GLU A 244 14.59 4.46 -25.63
N LYS A 245 14.69 4.67 -26.96
CA LYS A 245 14.34 5.95 -27.60
C LYS A 245 12.90 6.34 -27.32
N ASP A 246 11.97 5.40 -27.41
CA ASP A 246 10.57 5.67 -27.10
C ASP A 246 10.36 6.06 -25.62
N LYS A 247 11.09 5.46 -24.67
CA LYS A 247 11.01 5.83 -23.25
C LYS A 247 11.46 7.27 -23.01
N ILE A 248 12.55 7.69 -23.64
CA ILE A 248 13.09 9.04 -23.52
C ILE A 248 12.21 10.05 -24.28
N LYS A 249 11.76 9.73 -25.50
CA LYS A 249 10.83 10.57 -26.28
C LYS A 249 9.55 10.83 -25.49
N HIS A 250 8.93 9.78 -24.93
CA HIS A 250 7.77 9.93 -24.05
C HIS A 250 8.06 10.87 -22.87
N SER A 251 9.19 10.69 -22.18
CA SER A 251 9.54 11.50 -21.01
C SER A 251 9.79 12.97 -21.37
N LEU A 252 10.41 13.22 -22.53
CA LEU A 252 10.63 14.57 -23.07
C LEU A 252 9.32 15.28 -23.41
N ILE A 253 8.35 14.58 -24.01
CA ILE A 253 7.02 15.15 -24.31
C ILE A 253 6.38 15.69 -23.02
N ILE A 254 6.38 14.90 -21.95
CA ILE A 254 5.83 15.33 -20.66
C ILE A 254 6.62 16.52 -20.10
N LEU A 255 7.95 16.45 -20.09
CA LEU A 255 8.81 17.50 -19.54
C LEU A 255 8.65 18.84 -20.25
N LYS A 256 8.63 18.83 -21.58
CA LYS A 256 8.53 20.04 -22.40
C LYS A 256 7.14 20.67 -22.36
N TYR A 257 6.09 19.86 -22.27
CA TYR A 257 4.72 20.34 -22.53
C TYR A 257 3.75 20.21 -21.36
N ARG A 258 4.19 19.81 -20.16
CA ARG A 258 3.32 19.73 -18.96
C ARG A 258 2.49 20.99 -18.67
N ASN A 259 2.98 22.16 -19.05
CA ASN A 259 2.31 23.44 -18.84
C ASN A 259 1.56 23.95 -20.09
N ASN A 260 1.48 23.15 -21.17
CA ASN A 260 0.76 23.46 -22.40
C ASN A 260 -0.11 22.26 -22.81
N PRO A 261 -1.35 22.16 -22.30
CA PRO A 261 -2.22 21.01 -22.54
C PRO A 261 -2.46 20.72 -24.02
N ALA A 262 -2.62 21.75 -24.86
CA ALA A 262 -2.90 21.57 -26.27
C ALA A 262 -1.72 20.90 -27.01
N LYS A 263 -0.50 21.37 -26.74
CA LYS A 263 0.71 20.77 -27.31
C LYS A 263 0.98 19.38 -26.74
N LEU A 264 0.77 19.20 -25.43
CA LEU A 264 0.92 17.90 -24.78
C LEU A 264 -0.01 16.84 -25.37
N ILE A 265 -1.29 17.17 -25.58
CA ILE A 265 -2.29 16.30 -26.21
C ILE A 265 -1.82 15.89 -27.60
N ASN A 266 -1.41 16.86 -28.43
CA ASN A 266 -0.97 16.59 -29.80
C ASN A 266 0.22 15.63 -29.83
N GLU A 267 1.24 15.91 -29.01
CA GLU A 267 2.49 15.14 -28.98
C GLU A 267 2.30 13.74 -28.41
N LEU A 268 1.46 13.59 -27.36
CA LEU A 268 1.09 12.27 -26.83
C LEU A 268 0.28 11.46 -27.83
N ASN A 269 -0.64 12.09 -28.57
CA ASN A 269 -1.42 11.41 -29.60
C ASN A 269 -0.51 10.90 -30.72
N VAL A 270 0.37 11.75 -31.26
CA VAL A 270 1.37 11.35 -32.27
C VAL A 270 2.22 10.20 -31.75
N PHE A 271 2.81 10.36 -30.56
CA PHE A 271 3.65 9.33 -29.94
C PHE A 271 2.91 8.00 -29.76
N SER A 272 1.67 8.04 -29.27
CA SER A 272 0.86 6.84 -29.05
C SER A 272 0.53 6.08 -30.34
N ASN A 273 0.48 6.76 -31.49
CA ASN A 273 0.26 6.09 -32.78
C ASN A 273 1.55 5.49 -33.33
N GLU A 274 2.71 6.15 -33.12
CA GLU A 274 4.00 5.76 -33.70
C GLU A 274 4.75 4.67 -32.90
N THR A 275 4.67 4.69 -31.57
CA THR A 275 5.49 3.79 -30.74
C THR A 275 5.11 2.32 -30.91
N ASN A 276 6.13 1.46 -31.02
CA ASN A 276 5.94 0.00 -31.01
C ASN A 276 6.06 -0.61 -29.60
N VAL A 277 6.40 0.19 -28.59
CA VAL A 277 6.51 -0.28 -27.21
C VAL A 277 5.13 -0.30 -26.55
N SER A 278 4.50 -1.48 -26.51
CA SER A 278 3.13 -1.67 -25.98
C SER A 278 2.90 -1.00 -24.62
N LYS A 279 3.83 -1.14 -23.66
CA LYS A 279 3.74 -0.50 -22.34
C LYS A 279 3.65 1.03 -22.41
N LEU A 280 4.44 1.66 -23.30
CA LEU A 280 4.43 3.11 -23.47
C LEU A 280 3.21 3.58 -24.25
N LYS A 281 2.81 2.84 -25.29
CA LYS A 281 1.57 3.09 -26.04
C LYS A 281 0.37 3.16 -25.08
N LYS A 282 0.21 2.14 -24.23
CA LYS A 282 -0.82 2.08 -23.19
C LYS A 282 -0.73 3.26 -22.21
N LYS A 283 0.48 3.57 -21.73
CA LYS A 283 0.71 4.70 -20.82
C LYS A 283 0.28 6.04 -21.43
N SER A 284 0.63 6.30 -22.70
CA SER A 284 0.26 7.52 -23.40
C SER A 284 -1.25 7.62 -23.65
N LEU A 285 -1.89 6.51 -24.06
CA LEU A 285 -3.35 6.47 -24.24
C LEU A 285 -4.08 6.78 -22.93
N TYR A 286 -3.65 6.18 -21.81
CA TYR A 286 -4.24 6.46 -20.50
C TYR A 286 -4.10 7.93 -20.10
N GLN A 287 -2.89 8.51 -20.27
CA GLN A 287 -2.65 9.93 -19.98
C GLN A 287 -3.51 10.85 -20.85
N LEU A 288 -3.60 10.56 -22.14
CA LEU A 288 -4.39 11.31 -23.10
C LEU A 288 -5.88 11.28 -22.75
N ALA A 289 -6.42 10.09 -22.45
CA ALA A 289 -7.82 9.92 -22.04
C ALA A 289 -8.13 10.66 -20.74
N SER A 290 -7.22 10.62 -19.76
CA SER A 290 -7.34 11.37 -18.50
C SER A 290 -7.36 12.89 -18.74
N ILE A 291 -6.52 13.40 -19.65
CA ILE A 291 -6.52 14.84 -20.00
C ILE A 291 -7.85 15.21 -20.67
N TYR A 292 -8.32 14.43 -21.64
CA TYR A 292 -9.62 14.66 -22.27
C TYR A 292 -10.77 14.66 -21.27
N GLN A 293 -10.74 13.76 -20.29
CA GLN A 293 -11.74 13.70 -19.24
C GLN A 293 -11.71 14.96 -18.35
N GLN A 294 -10.53 15.45 -17.97
CA GLN A 294 -10.39 16.70 -17.20
C GLN A 294 -10.91 17.91 -17.97
N LEU A 295 -10.67 17.95 -19.29
CA LEU A 295 -11.19 18.98 -20.19
C LEU A 295 -12.67 18.78 -20.58
N LYS A 296 -13.35 17.77 -20.01
CA LYS A 296 -14.74 17.41 -20.31
C LYS A 296 -15.00 17.01 -21.77
N MET A 297 -13.96 16.62 -22.51
CA MET A 297 -14.04 16.11 -23.88
C MET A 297 -14.38 14.61 -23.87
N PHE A 298 -15.56 14.25 -23.36
CA PHE A 298 -15.91 12.86 -23.02
C PHE A 298 -15.86 11.88 -24.20
N GLU A 299 -16.31 12.30 -25.39
CA GLU A 299 -16.25 11.46 -26.59
C GLU A 299 -14.81 11.08 -26.98
N LEU A 300 -13.85 12.02 -26.86
CA LEU A 300 -12.44 11.73 -27.12
C LEU A 300 -11.84 10.85 -26.03
N ALA A 301 -12.23 11.07 -24.76
CA ALA A 301 -11.80 10.22 -23.65
C ALA A 301 -12.27 8.78 -23.84
N ILE A 302 -13.54 8.56 -24.22
CA ILE A 302 -14.11 7.24 -24.53
C ILE A 302 -13.29 6.56 -25.63
N LYS A 303 -13.16 7.20 -26.80
CA LYS A 303 -12.41 6.62 -27.94
C LYS A 303 -10.97 6.26 -27.58
N THR A 304 -10.34 7.06 -26.71
CA THR A 304 -8.96 6.82 -26.30
C THR A 304 -8.84 5.66 -25.31
N TYR A 305 -9.77 5.54 -24.36
CA TYR A 305 -9.82 4.37 -23.46
C TYR A 305 -10.23 3.08 -24.19
N GLU A 306 -11.10 3.15 -25.20
CA GLU A 306 -11.43 1.99 -26.06
C GLU A 306 -10.17 1.47 -26.76
N LYS A 307 -9.36 2.37 -27.35
CA LYS A 307 -8.04 2.01 -27.93
C LYS A 307 -7.09 1.40 -26.89
N TYR A 308 -7.13 1.88 -25.65
CA TYR A 308 -6.34 1.29 -24.57
C TYR A 308 -6.77 -0.15 -24.29
N LEU A 309 -8.08 -0.42 -24.17
CA LEU A 309 -8.58 -1.76 -23.85
C LEU A 309 -8.34 -2.78 -24.96
N GLN A 310 -8.20 -2.35 -26.21
CA GLN A 310 -7.73 -3.22 -27.30
C GLN A 310 -6.31 -3.78 -27.05
N LEU A 311 -5.49 -3.11 -26.23
CA LEU A 311 -4.14 -3.53 -25.88
C LEU A 311 -4.04 -4.24 -24.52
N GLU A 312 -4.98 -3.99 -23.61
CA GLU A 312 -5.02 -4.56 -22.27
C GLU A 312 -6.47 -4.74 -21.83
N THR A 313 -7.03 -5.90 -22.19
CA THR A 313 -8.45 -6.21 -21.99
C THR A 313 -8.81 -6.46 -20.53
N ASN A 314 -7.85 -6.76 -19.65
CA ASN A 314 -8.10 -7.07 -18.24
C ASN A 314 -7.99 -5.85 -17.30
N ASN A 315 -7.81 -4.63 -17.82
CA ASN A 315 -7.63 -3.45 -16.97
C ASN A 315 -8.94 -2.94 -16.37
N ILE A 316 -9.19 -3.30 -15.10
CA ILE A 316 -10.41 -2.95 -14.35
C ILE A 316 -10.60 -1.43 -14.25
N THR A 317 -9.53 -0.67 -13.98
CA THR A 317 -9.59 0.78 -13.78
C THR A 317 -10.09 1.49 -15.05
N VAL A 318 -9.57 1.11 -16.21
CA VAL A 318 -9.99 1.70 -17.49
C VAL A 318 -11.42 1.30 -17.83
N ARG A 319 -11.84 0.06 -17.55
CA ARG A 319 -13.23 -0.38 -17.74
C ARG A 319 -14.22 0.41 -16.89
N LEU A 320 -13.91 0.60 -15.61
CA LEU A 320 -14.74 1.41 -14.72
C LEU A 320 -14.77 2.89 -15.15
N ALA A 321 -13.65 3.43 -15.64
CA ALA A 321 -13.60 4.78 -16.20
C ALA A 321 -14.52 4.90 -17.44
N LEU A 322 -14.46 3.94 -18.35
CA LEU A 322 -15.33 3.86 -19.53
C LEU A 322 -16.80 3.69 -19.15
N ALA A 323 -17.12 2.79 -18.22
CA ALA A 323 -18.48 2.61 -17.72
C ALA A 323 -19.08 3.93 -17.22
N ASN A 324 -18.32 4.68 -16.40
CA ASN A 324 -18.75 5.99 -15.92
C ASN A 324 -18.89 7.04 -17.03
N LEU A 325 -18.04 7.01 -18.07
CA LEU A 325 -18.17 7.91 -19.22
C LEU A 325 -19.38 7.55 -20.09
N TYR A 326 -19.62 6.26 -20.35
CA TYR A 326 -20.82 5.78 -21.05
C TYR A 326 -22.09 6.14 -20.30
N LEU A 327 -22.12 6.02 -18.97
CA LEU A 327 -23.25 6.48 -18.14
C LEU A 327 -23.53 7.97 -18.34
N LYS A 328 -22.50 8.82 -18.32
CA LYS A 328 -22.65 10.27 -18.56
C LYS A 328 -23.19 10.58 -19.96
N ASN A 329 -22.83 9.76 -20.94
CA ASN A 329 -23.30 9.89 -22.33
C ASN A 329 -24.56 9.06 -22.61
N GLN A 330 -25.24 8.56 -21.56
CA GLN A 330 -26.49 7.78 -21.64
C GLN A 330 -26.38 6.46 -22.46
N GLN A 331 -25.17 5.94 -22.64
CA GLN A 331 -24.89 4.66 -23.31
C GLN A 331 -24.97 3.50 -22.30
N PHE A 332 -26.16 3.24 -21.76
CA PHE A 332 -26.36 2.33 -20.62
C PHE A 332 -25.96 0.87 -20.88
N GLN A 333 -26.19 0.36 -22.09
CA GLN A 333 -25.82 -1.01 -22.44
C GLN A 333 -24.29 -1.19 -22.39
N LYS A 334 -23.55 -0.31 -23.06
CA LYS A 334 -22.08 -0.32 -23.03
C LYS A 334 -21.52 -0.12 -21.62
N ALA A 335 -22.18 0.71 -20.81
CA ALA A 335 -21.82 0.85 -19.41
C ALA A 335 -21.95 -0.48 -18.65
N ASN A 336 -23.05 -1.22 -18.87
CA ASN A 336 -23.27 -2.53 -18.26
C ASN A 336 -22.21 -3.55 -18.69
N GLU A 337 -21.94 -3.65 -19.99
CA GLU A 337 -20.90 -4.54 -20.55
C GLU A 337 -19.54 -4.30 -19.88
N MET A 338 -19.13 -3.03 -19.74
CA MET A 338 -17.88 -2.69 -19.07
C MET A 338 -17.84 -3.07 -17.59
N ILE A 339 -18.97 -2.98 -16.87
CA ILE A 339 -19.07 -3.36 -15.45
C ILE A 339 -18.97 -4.89 -15.31
N GLU A 340 -19.71 -5.64 -16.12
CA GLU A 340 -19.70 -7.10 -16.10
C GLU A 340 -18.31 -7.64 -16.43
N GLU A 341 -17.68 -7.15 -17.50
CA GLU A 341 -16.32 -7.53 -17.86
C GLU A 341 -15.30 -7.16 -16.78
N ALA A 342 -15.44 -5.99 -16.14
CA ALA A 342 -14.56 -5.59 -15.04
C ALA A 342 -14.70 -6.50 -13.81
N SER A 343 -15.89 -7.05 -13.55
CA SER A 343 -16.13 -7.93 -12.40
C SER A 343 -15.39 -9.27 -12.50
N VAL A 344 -15.17 -9.77 -13.72
CA VAL A 344 -14.45 -11.04 -13.98
C VAL A 344 -13.00 -10.97 -13.51
N TYR A 345 -12.38 -9.80 -13.60
CA TYR A 345 -10.95 -9.64 -13.29
C TYR A 345 -10.66 -9.32 -11.82
N ASN A 346 -11.68 -9.09 -10.99
CA ASN A 346 -11.53 -8.77 -9.56
C ASN A 346 -11.28 -10.05 -8.72
N SER A 347 -10.11 -10.69 -8.88
CA SER A 347 -9.74 -11.92 -8.17
C SER A 347 -8.38 -11.82 -7.47
N GLN A 348 -8.21 -12.62 -6.41
CA GLN A 348 -6.96 -12.71 -5.64
C GLN A 348 -5.78 -13.17 -6.49
N ASP A 349 -5.99 -14.16 -7.37
CA ASP A 349 -4.94 -14.71 -8.22
C ASP A 349 -4.35 -13.65 -9.17
N ASN A 350 -5.21 -12.80 -9.74
CA ASN A 350 -4.76 -11.70 -10.59
C ASN A 350 -3.88 -10.71 -9.81
N LEU A 351 -4.22 -10.40 -8.55
CA LEU A 351 -3.42 -9.50 -7.71
C LEU A 351 -2.07 -10.10 -7.31
N ILE A 352 -2.02 -11.40 -6.99
CA ILE A 352 -0.74 -12.08 -6.68
C ILE A 352 0.17 -12.07 -7.91
N LEU A 353 -0.38 -12.29 -9.10
CA LEU A 353 0.40 -12.23 -10.34
C LEU A 353 0.94 -10.82 -10.62
N SER A 354 0.15 -9.77 -10.39
CA SER A 354 0.57 -8.40 -10.67
C SER A 354 1.45 -7.77 -9.57
N GLU A 355 1.19 -8.08 -8.31
CA GLU A 355 1.79 -7.46 -7.12
C GLU A 355 2.17 -8.54 -6.10
N PRO A 356 3.08 -9.47 -6.43
CA PRO A 356 3.34 -10.67 -5.64
C PRO A 356 3.81 -10.37 -4.22
N TRP A 357 4.41 -9.21 -3.99
CA TRP A 357 4.90 -8.82 -2.68
C TRP A 357 3.82 -8.25 -1.76
N GLN A 358 2.71 -7.72 -2.31
CA GLN A 358 1.60 -7.15 -1.54
C GLN A 358 1.10 -8.14 -0.48
N LYS A 359 0.84 -7.69 0.74
CA LYS A 359 0.42 -8.58 1.84
C LYS A 359 -1.03 -9.04 1.63
N PRO A 360 -1.44 -10.25 2.11
CA PRO A 360 -2.79 -10.77 1.93
C PRO A 360 -3.87 -9.80 2.35
N PHE A 361 -3.69 -9.17 3.52
CA PHE A 361 -4.60 -8.17 4.02
C PHE A 361 -4.71 -6.92 3.10
N GLU A 362 -3.59 -6.45 2.54
CA GLU A 362 -3.58 -5.33 1.57
C GLU A 362 -4.28 -5.72 0.25
N ARG A 363 -4.09 -6.96 -0.21
CA ARG A 363 -4.79 -7.50 -1.38
C ARG A 363 -6.30 -7.59 -1.13
N ASN A 364 -6.71 -8.12 0.01
CA ASN A 364 -8.13 -8.19 0.41
C ASN A 364 -8.75 -6.78 0.48
N TYR A 365 -8.02 -5.80 1.00
CA TYR A 365 -8.46 -4.40 0.98
C TYR A 365 -8.62 -3.86 -0.44
N GLN A 366 -7.67 -4.13 -1.34
CA GLN A 366 -7.75 -3.72 -2.74
C GLN A 366 -8.92 -4.37 -3.48
N ILE A 367 -9.16 -5.67 -3.26
CA ILE A 367 -10.33 -6.38 -3.78
C ILE A 367 -11.62 -5.73 -3.29
N ASN A 368 -11.71 -5.45 -1.99
CA ASN A 368 -12.88 -4.80 -1.41
C ASN A 368 -13.09 -3.40 -1.98
N LEU A 369 -12.03 -2.63 -2.18
CA LEU A 369 -12.08 -1.31 -2.80
C LEU A 369 -12.59 -1.40 -4.24
N THR A 370 -12.02 -2.28 -5.06
CA THR A 370 -12.43 -2.51 -6.44
C THR A 370 -13.87 -3.04 -6.52
N GLN A 371 -14.25 -3.95 -5.62
CA GLN A 371 -15.62 -4.46 -5.53
C GLN A 371 -16.62 -3.37 -5.17
N CYS A 372 -16.26 -2.46 -4.27
CA CYS A 372 -17.10 -1.31 -3.92
C CYS A 372 -17.24 -0.36 -5.11
N GLN A 373 -16.18 -0.11 -5.87
CA GLN A 373 -16.24 0.70 -7.10
C GLN A 373 -17.17 0.07 -8.15
N LEU A 374 -17.06 -1.24 -8.38
CA LEU A 374 -17.98 -1.99 -9.25
C LEU A 374 -19.43 -1.83 -8.80
N LEU A 375 -19.71 -2.06 -7.51
CA LEU A 375 -21.04 -1.91 -6.92
C LEU A 375 -21.57 -0.48 -7.03
N SER A 376 -20.71 0.53 -6.83
CA SER A 376 -21.08 1.95 -6.91
C SER A 376 -21.38 2.39 -8.34
N THR A 377 -20.60 1.94 -9.32
CA THR A 377 -20.86 2.18 -10.74
C THR A 377 -22.12 1.43 -11.21
N MET A 378 -22.32 0.18 -10.80
CA MET A 378 -23.57 -0.57 -11.05
C MET A 378 -24.78 0.09 -10.39
N ALA A 379 -24.63 0.64 -9.18
CA ALA A 379 -25.69 1.40 -8.54
C ALA A 379 -26.03 2.69 -9.30
N SER A 380 -25.03 3.34 -9.89
CA SER A 380 -25.23 4.54 -10.73
C SER A 380 -25.97 4.20 -12.03
N LEU A 381 -25.64 3.07 -12.66
CA LEU A 381 -26.38 2.52 -13.79
C LEU A 381 -27.84 2.20 -13.41
N ASN A 382 -28.04 1.50 -12.30
CA ASN A 382 -29.37 1.15 -11.81
C ASN A 382 -30.21 2.40 -11.52
N PHE A 383 -29.63 3.42 -10.90
CA PHE A 383 -30.29 4.71 -10.67
C PHE A 383 -30.67 5.39 -11.99
N ALA A 384 -29.75 5.47 -12.95
CA ALA A 384 -30.01 6.09 -14.26
C ALA A 384 -31.08 5.34 -15.07
N THR A 385 -31.23 4.04 -14.85
CA THR A 385 -32.24 3.17 -15.49
C THR A 385 -33.49 2.97 -14.61
N GLN A 386 -33.67 3.81 -13.58
CA GLN A 386 -34.83 3.83 -12.67
C GLN A 386 -35.02 2.56 -11.81
N LYS A 387 -34.02 1.67 -11.76
CA LYS A 387 -33.92 0.50 -10.86
C LYS A 387 -33.47 0.93 -9.46
N ASN A 388 -34.28 1.76 -8.82
CA ASN A 388 -33.89 2.50 -7.61
C ASN A 388 -33.63 1.58 -6.40
N GLN A 389 -34.35 0.47 -6.28
CA GLN A 389 -34.16 -0.47 -5.16
C GLN A 389 -32.81 -1.18 -5.28
N GLU A 390 -32.47 -1.62 -6.47
CA GLU A 390 -31.21 -2.27 -6.81
C GLU A 390 -30.03 -1.29 -6.68
N ALA A 391 -30.24 -0.02 -7.05
CA ALA A 391 -29.26 1.04 -6.81
C ALA A 391 -28.92 1.16 -5.32
N ILE A 392 -29.94 1.29 -4.46
CA ILE A 392 -29.76 1.37 -3.01
C ILE A 392 -29.10 0.09 -2.46
N ALA A 393 -29.53 -1.09 -2.92
CA ALA A 393 -28.99 -2.37 -2.48
C ALA A 393 -27.50 -2.50 -2.78
N ASN A 394 -27.06 -2.12 -3.99
CA ASN A 394 -25.66 -2.17 -4.39
C ASN A 394 -24.79 -1.18 -3.59
N ARG A 395 -25.27 0.05 -3.34
CA ARG A 395 -24.55 1.00 -2.48
C ARG A 395 -24.42 0.50 -1.04
N LYS A 396 -25.47 -0.11 -0.48
CA LYS A 396 -25.41 -0.74 0.85
C LYS A 396 -24.42 -1.90 0.89
N LYS A 397 -24.30 -2.70 -0.18
CA LYS A 397 -23.25 -3.73 -0.28
C LYS A 397 -21.85 -3.12 -0.28
N CYS A 398 -21.64 -2.03 -1.04
CA CYS A 398 -20.37 -1.28 -1.07
C CYS A 398 -20.00 -0.75 0.33
N ILE A 399 -20.94 -0.13 1.06
CA ILE A 399 -20.70 0.37 2.43
C ILE A 399 -20.26 -0.76 3.39
N LYS A 400 -20.81 -1.97 3.25
CA LYS A 400 -20.44 -3.13 4.09
C LYS A 400 -19.01 -3.63 3.89
N LEU A 401 -18.34 -3.22 2.80
CA LEU A 401 -16.95 -3.59 2.51
C LEU A 401 -15.92 -2.73 3.27
N ASP A 402 -16.38 -1.78 4.11
CA ASP A 402 -15.53 -0.90 4.95
C ASP A 402 -14.44 -0.17 4.15
N THR A 403 -14.84 0.39 2.99
CA THR A 403 -13.97 1.20 2.13
C THR A 403 -13.93 2.66 2.60
N PRO A 404 -12.98 3.50 2.16
CA PRO A 404 -12.76 4.84 2.73
C PRO A 404 -13.80 5.90 2.33
N PHE A 405 -14.78 5.58 1.47
CA PHE A 405 -15.74 6.57 0.94
C PHE A 405 -17.23 6.27 1.25
N PRO A 406 -17.61 5.82 2.46
CA PRO A 406 -18.99 5.44 2.75
C PRO A 406 -19.93 6.65 2.80
N ALA A 407 -19.43 7.85 3.10
CA ALA A 407 -20.21 9.09 3.11
C ALA A 407 -20.80 9.39 1.72
N PHE A 408 -20.00 9.24 0.66
CA PHE A 408 -20.46 9.44 -0.71
C PHE A 408 -21.58 8.45 -1.07
N GLU A 409 -21.43 7.18 -0.67
CA GLU A 409 -22.45 6.15 -0.92
C GLU A 409 -23.77 6.46 -0.21
N TRP A 410 -23.71 6.91 1.06
CA TRP A 410 -24.90 7.36 1.80
C TRP A 410 -25.56 8.59 1.17
N GLU A 411 -24.78 9.55 0.67
CA GLU A 411 -25.34 10.70 -0.06
C GLU A 411 -26.12 10.22 -1.28
N LYS A 412 -25.57 9.31 -2.08
CA LYS A 412 -26.23 8.79 -3.29
C LYS A 412 -27.44 7.91 -2.96
N ILE A 413 -27.45 7.22 -1.83
CA ILE A 413 -28.65 6.57 -1.30
C ILE A 413 -29.72 7.62 -0.98
N GLY A 414 -29.34 8.73 -0.34
CA GLY A 414 -30.23 9.85 -0.07
C GLY A 414 -30.82 10.48 -1.34
N ASP A 415 -29.98 10.71 -2.35
CA ASP A 415 -30.41 11.17 -3.67
C ASP A 415 -31.46 10.23 -4.28
N THR A 416 -31.23 8.92 -4.16
CA THR A 416 -32.16 7.91 -4.67
C THR A 416 -33.49 7.94 -3.93
N TYR A 417 -33.47 8.00 -2.59
CA TYR A 417 -34.68 8.09 -1.78
C TYR A 417 -35.47 9.37 -2.06
N SER A 418 -34.77 10.50 -2.26
CA SER A 418 -35.40 11.77 -2.59
C SER A 418 -36.14 11.71 -3.93
N VAL A 419 -35.55 11.08 -4.95
CA VAL A 419 -36.18 10.92 -6.28
C VAL A 419 -37.44 10.07 -6.23
N ILE A 420 -37.46 9.02 -5.41
CA ILE A 420 -38.65 8.15 -5.26
C ILE A 420 -39.65 8.67 -4.21
N GLY A 421 -39.50 9.91 -3.72
CA GLY A 421 -40.42 10.54 -2.78
C GLY A 421 -40.35 10.03 -1.34
N LYS A 422 -39.35 9.23 -0.97
CA LYS A 422 -39.16 8.73 0.40
C LYS A 422 -38.33 9.73 1.23
N ILE A 423 -38.92 10.87 1.53
CA ILE A 423 -38.23 12.03 2.11
C ILE A 423 -37.56 11.73 3.45
N ASP A 424 -38.23 11.04 4.38
CA ASP A 424 -37.65 10.70 5.69
C ASP A 424 -36.40 9.80 5.54
N SER A 425 -36.46 8.86 4.60
CA SER A 425 -35.32 8.00 4.27
C SER A 425 -34.18 8.77 3.62
N ALA A 426 -34.50 9.79 2.80
CA ALA A 426 -33.52 10.67 2.20
C ALA A 426 -32.81 11.52 3.26
N GLN A 427 -33.57 12.14 4.17
CA GLN A 427 -33.02 12.90 5.30
C GLN A 427 -32.06 12.05 6.13
N LEU A 428 -32.50 10.86 6.53
CA LEU A 428 -31.67 9.93 7.32
C LEU A 428 -30.38 9.54 6.59
N ALA A 429 -30.45 9.28 5.29
CA ALA A 429 -29.26 8.95 4.49
C ALA A 429 -28.30 10.13 4.36
N TYR A 430 -28.78 11.36 4.22
CA TYR A 430 -27.93 12.54 4.24
C TYR A 430 -27.31 12.78 5.63
N ILE A 431 -28.07 12.61 6.71
CA ILE A 431 -27.54 12.69 8.08
C ILE A 431 -26.43 11.65 8.27
N LYS A 432 -26.62 10.40 7.83
CA LYS A 432 -25.59 9.36 7.84
C LYS A 432 -24.34 9.77 7.08
N SER A 433 -24.50 10.30 5.88
CA SER A 433 -23.40 10.80 5.06
C SER A 433 -22.57 11.86 5.80
N ILE A 434 -23.24 12.86 6.39
CA ILE A 434 -22.60 13.97 7.12
C ILE A 434 -22.00 13.50 8.45
N SER A 435 -22.64 12.56 9.13
CA SER A 435 -22.11 11.98 10.38
C SER A 435 -20.79 11.26 10.17
N ILE A 436 -20.57 10.69 8.98
CA ILE A 436 -19.31 10.05 8.61
C ILE A 436 -18.29 11.06 8.10
N ASN A 437 -18.71 12.04 7.28
CA ASN A 437 -17.84 13.09 6.78
C ASN A 437 -18.53 14.46 6.92
N GLN A 438 -18.15 15.23 7.94
CA GLN A 438 -18.74 16.55 8.20
C GLN A 438 -18.43 17.57 7.09
N ALA A 439 -17.38 17.33 6.28
CA ALA A 439 -17.05 18.15 5.11
C ALA A 439 -17.90 17.82 3.86
N GLN A 440 -18.90 16.94 3.97
CA GLN A 440 -19.78 16.57 2.86
C GLN A 440 -20.83 17.66 2.56
N GLU A 441 -20.37 18.80 2.03
CA GLU A 441 -21.21 19.99 1.82
C GLU A 441 -22.41 19.73 0.90
N SER A 442 -22.25 18.86 -0.11
CA SER A 442 -23.36 18.50 -1.00
C SER A 442 -24.52 17.83 -0.25
N ALA A 443 -24.23 16.91 0.66
CA ALA A 443 -25.24 16.27 1.51
C ALA A 443 -25.88 17.27 2.47
N LYS A 444 -25.08 18.16 3.07
CA LYS A 444 -25.56 19.23 3.96
C LYS A 444 -26.55 20.16 3.25
N LEU A 445 -26.22 20.61 2.04
CA LEU A 445 -27.10 21.47 1.23
C LEU A 445 -28.41 20.78 0.84
N LYS A 446 -28.36 19.49 0.48
CA LYS A 446 -29.57 18.70 0.15
C LYS A 446 -30.46 18.49 1.36
N LEU A 447 -29.88 18.16 2.52
CA LEU A 447 -30.61 18.05 3.78
C LEU A 447 -31.23 19.39 4.19
N LYS A 448 -30.47 20.49 4.05
CA LYS A 448 -30.95 21.85 4.32
C LYS A 448 -32.15 22.20 3.48
N LYS A 449 -32.11 21.89 2.18
CA LYS A 449 -33.25 22.08 1.29
C LYS A 449 -34.48 21.34 1.80
N ILE A 450 -34.36 20.04 2.08
CA ILE A 450 -35.49 19.25 2.58
C ILE A 450 -36.03 19.81 3.91
N TYR A 451 -35.15 20.22 4.83
CA TYR A 451 -35.53 20.80 6.11
C TYR A 451 -36.36 22.09 5.93
N LEU A 452 -35.96 22.97 5.01
CA LEU A 452 -36.69 24.21 4.70
C LEU A 452 -38.01 23.93 3.96
N ASP A 453 -38.01 22.99 3.02
CA ASP A 453 -39.21 22.57 2.28
C ASP A 453 -40.29 22.00 3.23
N ASN A 454 -39.87 21.49 4.40
CA ASN A 454 -40.74 21.00 5.48
C ASN A 454 -40.99 22.05 6.59
N ASN A 455 -41.02 23.34 6.24
CA ASN A 455 -41.29 24.47 7.14
C ASN A 455 -40.24 24.70 8.26
N GLY A 456 -39.04 24.15 8.13
CA GLY A 456 -37.95 24.39 9.08
C GLY A 456 -37.42 25.83 9.02
N ASN A 457 -37.00 26.37 10.17
CA ASN A 457 -36.41 27.71 10.24
C ASN A 457 -34.92 27.69 9.87
N ILE A 458 -34.53 28.49 8.88
CA ILE A 458 -33.14 28.64 8.42
C ILE A 458 -32.14 28.90 9.54
N HIS A 459 -32.54 29.69 10.55
CA HIS A 459 -31.69 30.05 11.69
C HIS A 459 -31.50 28.89 12.67
N GLU A 460 -32.35 27.87 12.62
CA GLU A 460 -32.31 26.70 13.49
C GLU A 460 -31.67 25.48 12.81
N PHE A 461 -31.37 25.56 11.51
CA PHE A 461 -30.85 24.43 10.74
C PHE A 461 -29.55 23.84 11.31
N GLU A 462 -28.61 24.68 11.75
CA GLU A 462 -27.35 24.19 12.33
C GLU A 462 -27.57 23.44 13.65
N LEU A 463 -28.55 23.87 14.46
CA LEU A 463 -28.93 23.17 15.69
C LEU A 463 -29.62 21.84 15.37
N PHE A 464 -30.55 21.85 14.42
CA PHE A 464 -31.18 20.63 13.90
C PHE A 464 -30.15 19.63 13.41
N LEU A 465 -29.18 20.08 12.61
CA LEU A 465 -28.14 19.24 12.04
C LEU A 465 -27.26 18.63 13.14
N LYS A 466 -26.81 19.46 14.09
CA LYS A 466 -26.00 19.02 15.24
C LYS A 466 -26.72 17.93 16.03
N ASN A 467 -27.99 18.14 16.37
CA ASN A 467 -28.79 17.18 17.13
C ASN A 467 -29.06 15.89 16.33
N SER A 468 -29.31 16.02 15.03
CA SER A 468 -29.53 14.87 14.13
C SER A 468 -28.29 13.99 13.99
N ILE A 469 -27.10 14.60 13.85
CA ILE A 469 -25.82 13.88 13.83
C ILE A 469 -25.59 13.17 15.17
N LYS A 470 -25.83 13.86 16.30
CA LYS A 470 -25.71 13.28 17.65
C LYS A 470 -26.60 12.04 17.78
N ALA A 471 -27.87 12.14 17.39
CA ALA A 471 -28.82 11.04 17.44
C ALA A 471 -28.43 9.87 16.52
N GLU A 472 -27.98 10.15 15.29
CA GLU A 472 -27.54 9.11 14.35
C GLU A 472 -26.28 8.38 14.83
N LEU A 473 -25.30 9.11 15.35
CA LEU A 473 -24.10 8.49 15.92
C LEU A 473 -24.42 7.60 17.11
N ALA A 474 -25.42 7.96 17.93
CA ALA A 474 -25.86 7.11 19.04
C ALA A 474 -26.63 5.86 18.58
N SER A 475 -27.46 5.99 17.54
CA SER A 475 -28.31 4.90 17.04
C SER A 475 -27.53 3.85 16.22
N SER A 476 -26.52 4.30 15.46
CA SER A 476 -25.71 3.45 14.59
C SER A 476 -24.48 2.86 15.29
N ALA A 477 -24.20 3.25 16.53
CA ALA A 477 -23.04 2.81 17.29
C ALA A 477 -23.07 1.30 17.56
N GLN A 478 -22.02 0.62 17.14
CA GLN A 478 -21.83 -0.81 17.38
C GLN A 478 -21.09 -1.04 18.69
N LEU A 479 -21.37 -2.14 19.37
CA LEU A 479 -20.57 -2.56 20.52
C LEU A 479 -19.13 -2.82 20.07
N ALA A 480 -18.18 -2.32 20.84
CA ALA A 480 -16.78 -2.61 20.63
C ALA A 480 -16.53 -4.12 20.75
N PRO A 481 -15.71 -4.72 19.88
CA PRO A 481 -15.35 -6.13 19.97
C PRO A 481 -14.81 -6.51 21.36
N ASN A 482 -15.24 -7.69 21.85
CA ASN A 482 -14.78 -8.23 23.12
C ASN A 482 -13.38 -8.85 22.97
N VAL A 483 -12.36 -7.99 23.02
CA VAL A 483 -10.96 -8.39 22.89
C VAL A 483 -10.19 -8.13 24.18
N GLN A 484 -9.20 -8.99 24.41
CA GLN A 484 -8.23 -8.84 25.49
C GLN A 484 -6.93 -8.31 24.90
N LEU A 485 -6.35 -7.30 25.53
CA LEU A 485 -5.08 -6.68 25.19
C LEU A 485 -4.08 -6.93 26.32
N THR A 486 -2.81 -7.15 25.97
CA THR A 486 -1.70 -7.27 26.93
C THR A 486 -0.82 -6.03 26.82
N ASP A 487 -0.61 -5.33 27.94
CA ASP A 487 0.19 -4.12 27.97
C ASP A 487 1.70 -4.42 28.04
N VAL A 488 2.55 -3.42 27.83
CA VAL A 488 4.02 -3.57 27.86
C VAL A 488 4.59 -3.98 29.24
N SER A 489 3.75 -4.05 30.27
CA SER A 489 4.09 -4.57 31.61
C SER A 489 3.47 -5.96 31.84
N GLU A 490 3.04 -6.65 30.78
CA GLU A 490 2.41 -7.98 30.78
C GLU A 490 1.06 -8.05 31.50
N GLN A 491 0.41 -6.90 31.76
CA GLN A 491 -0.92 -6.87 32.36
C GLN A 491 -2.01 -6.97 31.29
N LYS A 492 -3.04 -7.77 31.58
CA LYS A 492 -4.16 -8.04 30.67
C LYS A 492 -5.34 -7.12 30.96
N TYR A 493 -5.88 -6.51 29.91
CA TYR A 493 -7.04 -5.64 29.96
C TYR A 493 -8.05 -6.08 28.92
N ARG A 494 -9.34 -5.94 29.23
CA ARG A 494 -10.42 -6.20 28.28
C ARG A 494 -11.22 -4.92 28.09
N ILE A 495 -11.52 -4.61 26.83
CA ILE A 495 -12.24 -3.37 26.45
C ILE A 495 -13.62 -3.33 27.12
N THR A 496 -14.35 -4.44 27.06
CA THR A 496 -15.72 -4.55 27.59
C THR A 496 -15.80 -4.51 29.12
N ASP A 497 -14.68 -4.66 29.82
CA ASP A 497 -14.62 -4.56 31.29
C ASP A 497 -14.54 -3.09 31.77
N GLN A 498 -14.20 -2.14 30.88
CA GLN A 498 -14.04 -0.72 31.22
C GLN A 498 -15.38 0.04 31.23
N LYS A 499 -16.35 -0.44 32.01
CA LYS A 499 -17.69 0.17 32.07
C LYS A 499 -17.63 1.63 32.56
N ASN A 500 -18.48 2.48 31.99
CA ASN A 500 -18.60 3.90 32.30
C ASN A 500 -17.32 4.72 32.02
N LYS A 501 -16.38 4.17 31.24
CA LYS A 501 -15.18 4.86 30.79
C LYS A 501 -15.25 5.12 29.30
N ILE A 502 -14.89 6.32 28.88
CA ILE A 502 -14.62 6.64 27.49
C ILE A 502 -13.22 6.13 27.16
N ILE A 503 -13.09 5.29 26.14
CA ILE A 503 -11.79 4.74 25.72
C ILE A 503 -11.41 5.37 24.39
N VAL A 504 -10.29 6.09 24.38
CA VAL A 504 -9.58 6.51 23.18
C VAL A 504 -8.57 5.42 22.85
N LEU A 505 -8.93 4.54 21.92
CA LEU A 505 -8.10 3.42 21.47
C LEU A 505 -7.46 3.79 20.13
N VAL A 506 -6.14 3.95 20.10
CA VAL A 506 -5.37 4.12 18.87
C VAL A 506 -4.64 2.82 18.56
N PHE A 507 -4.90 2.28 17.37
CA PHE A 507 -4.04 1.28 16.77
C PHE A 507 -2.88 1.99 16.08
N TRP A 508 -1.65 1.61 16.40
CA TRP A 508 -0.44 2.27 15.90
C TRP A 508 0.67 1.27 15.54
N ASP A 509 1.65 1.75 14.79
CA ASP A 509 2.93 1.06 14.62
C ASP A 509 4.08 2.08 14.64
N SER A 510 5.28 1.59 14.94
CA SER A 510 6.51 2.38 15.05
C SER A 510 7.03 2.93 13.71
N PHE A 511 6.44 2.51 12.59
CA PHE A 511 6.90 2.82 11.24
C PHE A 511 5.98 3.80 10.50
N SER A 512 4.82 4.11 11.06
CA SER A 512 3.83 5.00 10.49
C SER A 512 4.27 6.43 10.69
N LYS A 513 4.75 7.05 9.61
CA LYS A 513 5.05 8.50 9.57
C LYS A 513 3.83 9.36 9.87
N ALA A 514 2.63 8.85 9.60
CA ALA A 514 1.39 9.51 9.97
C ALA A 514 1.26 9.54 11.50
N PHE A 515 1.44 8.38 12.14
CA PHE A 515 1.39 8.28 13.59
C PHE A 515 2.52 9.07 14.29
N GLU A 516 3.74 9.06 13.75
CA GLU A 516 4.86 9.87 14.25
C GLU A 516 4.50 11.36 14.33
N LYS A 517 3.76 11.87 13.34
CA LYS A 517 3.26 13.26 13.32
C LYS A 517 2.09 13.50 14.28
N GLU A 518 1.28 12.47 14.53
CA GLU A 518 0.11 12.55 15.40
C GLU A 518 0.45 12.32 16.87
N LEU A 519 1.49 11.55 17.20
CA LEU A 519 1.86 11.22 18.58
C LEU A 519 2.06 12.47 19.47
N PRO A 520 2.72 13.56 19.02
CA PRO A 520 2.78 14.80 19.81
C PRO A 520 1.40 15.40 20.09
N GLN A 521 0.48 15.33 19.12
CA GLN A 521 -0.91 15.79 19.28
C GLN A 521 -1.67 14.90 20.26
N LEU A 522 -1.56 13.57 20.13
CA LEU A 522 -2.18 12.61 21.04
C LEU A 522 -1.71 12.78 22.49
N ASN A 523 -0.41 13.06 22.69
CA ASN A 523 0.15 13.37 24.01
C ASN A 523 -0.47 14.64 24.62
N LYS A 524 -0.78 15.66 23.81
CA LYS A 524 -1.48 16.86 24.29
C LYS A 524 -2.92 16.57 24.69
N VAL A 525 -3.65 15.80 23.86
CA VAL A 525 -5.03 15.38 24.20
C VAL A 525 -5.01 14.56 25.49
N PHE A 526 -4.11 13.58 25.60
CA PHE A 526 -3.94 12.82 26.85
C PHE A 526 -3.64 13.75 28.02
N SER A 527 -2.73 14.71 27.88
CA SER A 527 -2.37 15.66 28.94
C SER A 527 -3.56 16.48 29.42
N LYS A 528 -4.50 16.83 28.52
CA LYS A 528 -5.75 17.52 28.86
C LYS A 528 -6.69 16.65 29.70
N TYR A 529 -6.80 15.36 29.39
CA TYR A 529 -7.75 14.44 30.04
C TYR A 529 -7.14 13.53 31.11
N ARG A 530 -5.82 13.54 31.34
CA ARG A 530 -5.13 12.61 32.27
C ARG A 530 -5.64 12.63 33.73
N LYS A 531 -6.29 13.71 34.15
CA LYS A 531 -6.87 13.87 35.49
C LYS A 531 -8.35 13.48 35.54
N ASN A 532 -8.98 13.24 34.39
CA ASN A 532 -10.35 12.79 34.30
C ASN A 532 -10.37 11.26 34.30
N ASP A 533 -10.78 10.68 35.42
CA ASP A 533 -10.80 9.24 35.60
C ASP A 533 -11.80 8.54 34.66
N LYS A 534 -12.78 9.26 34.09
CA LYS A 534 -13.74 8.73 33.10
C LYS A 534 -13.11 8.50 31.72
N VAL A 535 -11.89 8.95 31.45
CA VAL A 535 -11.26 8.85 30.11
C VAL A 535 -9.99 8.00 30.15
N LEU A 536 -9.92 6.98 29.29
CA LEU A 536 -8.78 6.08 29.12
C LEU A 536 -8.13 6.30 27.75
N PHE A 537 -6.80 6.37 27.72
CA PHE A 537 -6.01 6.45 26.47
C PHE A 537 -5.17 5.20 26.29
N TRP A 538 -5.48 4.42 25.25
CA TRP A 538 -4.89 3.11 24.97
C TRP A 538 -4.26 3.10 23.58
N ALA A 539 -3.02 2.60 23.48
CA ALA A 539 -2.28 2.49 22.23
C ALA A 539 -1.98 1.02 21.91
N ALA A 540 -2.71 0.40 20.99
CA ALA A 540 -2.51 -0.99 20.61
C ALA A 540 -1.60 -1.14 19.38
N SER A 541 -0.50 -1.86 19.51
CA SER A 541 0.37 -2.24 18.40
C SER A 541 0.37 -3.75 18.21
N VAL A 542 0.51 -4.18 16.94
CA VAL A 542 0.75 -5.59 16.60
C VAL A 542 2.22 -5.99 16.79
N GLU A 543 3.09 -5.02 17.06
CA GLU A 543 4.52 -5.25 17.25
C GLU A 543 4.83 -5.92 18.59
N THR A 544 6.04 -6.48 18.68
CA THR A 544 6.54 -7.12 19.91
C THR A 544 6.92 -6.07 20.97
N PRO A 545 6.96 -6.45 22.26
CA PRO A 545 7.43 -5.57 23.34
C PRO A 545 8.80 -4.94 23.07
N LEU A 546 9.72 -5.71 22.44
CA LEU A 546 11.06 -5.25 22.09
C LEU A 546 11.03 -4.11 21.05
N SER A 547 10.18 -4.21 20.02
CA SER A 547 10.03 -3.17 19.00
C SER A 547 9.49 -1.88 19.62
N ILE A 548 8.43 -1.99 20.42
CA ILE A 548 7.82 -0.85 21.12
C ILE A 548 8.84 -0.17 22.05
N LYS A 549 9.60 -0.96 22.82
CA LYS A 549 10.65 -0.43 23.71
C LYS A 549 11.73 0.32 22.93
N LYS A 550 12.07 -0.12 21.71
CA LYS A 550 13.02 0.58 20.85
C LYS A 550 12.45 1.93 20.39
N TYR A 551 11.20 1.96 19.93
CA TYR A 551 10.54 3.19 19.49
C TYR A 551 10.45 4.24 20.61
N ASN A 552 10.15 3.80 21.83
CA ASN A 552 10.02 4.66 23.01
C ASN A 552 11.34 5.30 23.48
N LYS A 553 12.50 4.88 22.95
CA LYS A 553 13.78 5.57 23.23
C LYS A 553 13.88 6.91 22.51
N GLU A 554 13.21 7.02 21.37
CA GLU A 554 13.30 8.18 20.48
C GLU A 554 12.01 9.03 20.51
N ASN A 555 10.90 8.43 20.95
CA ASN A 555 9.58 9.05 20.94
C ASN A 555 8.92 8.96 22.32
N ILE A 556 8.38 10.07 22.81
CA ILE A 556 7.68 10.12 24.09
C ILE A 556 6.24 9.63 23.91
N PHE A 557 5.90 8.53 24.57
CA PHE A 557 4.53 8.05 24.71
C PHE A 557 4.02 8.30 26.13
N SER A 558 2.94 9.06 26.27
CA SER A 558 2.43 9.47 27.60
C SER A 558 1.33 8.57 28.16
N PHE A 559 0.86 7.58 27.40
CA PHE A 559 -0.31 6.76 27.74
C PHE A 559 -0.05 5.26 27.50
N ARG A 560 -0.99 4.42 27.95
CA ARG A 560 -0.79 2.96 28.05
C ARG A 560 -0.62 2.34 26.66
N GLN A 561 0.39 1.48 26.52
CA GLN A 561 0.71 0.77 25.28
C GLN A 561 0.48 -0.73 25.42
N PHE A 562 -0.07 -1.34 24.37
CA PHE A 562 -0.33 -2.76 24.23
C PHE A 562 0.44 -3.32 23.05
N HIS A 563 0.89 -4.57 23.17
CA HIS A 563 1.72 -5.25 22.17
C HIS A 563 0.99 -6.47 21.59
N SER A 564 1.54 -7.02 20.49
CA SER A 564 1.09 -8.29 19.88
C SER A 564 -0.42 -8.37 19.63
N SER A 565 -1.07 -7.24 19.36
CA SER A 565 -2.54 -7.09 19.36
C SER A 565 -3.20 -7.49 18.03
N PHE A 566 -2.76 -8.59 17.40
CA PHE A 566 -3.26 -9.04 16.08
C PHE A 566 -4.76 -9.38 16.10
N ASP A 567 -5.22 -10.09 17.14
CA ASP A 567 -6.64 -10.44 17.29
C ASP A 567 -7.51 -9.20 17.44
N ALA A 568 -7.03 -8.20 18.20
CA ALA A 568 -7.71 -6.93 18.34
C ALA A 568 -7.75 -6.15 17.01
N LYS A 569 -6.63 -6.08 16.27
CA LYS A 569 -6.58 -5.47 14.93
C LYS A 569 -7.63 -6.11 14.00
N LYS A 570 -7.70 -7.45 13.99
CA LYS A 570 -8.65 -8.21 13.16
C LYS A 570 -10.10 -7.95 13.59
N ALA A 571 -10.39 -8.02 14.89
CA ALA A 571 -11.74 -7.85 15.42
C ALA A 571 -12.29 -6.43 15.20
N PHE A 572 -11.43 -5.41 15.29
CA PHE A 572 -11.78 -4.01 14.99
C PHE A 572 -11.73 -3.66 13.49
N ASN A 573 -11.40 -4.63 12.63
CA ASN A 573 -11.20 -4.44 11.19
C ASN A 573 -10.22 -3.29 10.87
N VAL A 574 -9.09 -3.24 11.60
CA VAL A 574 -8.08 -2.20 11.42
C VAL A 574 -7.22 -2.51 10.21
N ILE A 575 -7.24 -1.58 9.26
CA ILE A 575 -6.64 -1.74 7.94
C ILE A 575 -5.25 -1.12 7.87
N GLY A 576 -5.09 0.07 8.45
CA GLY A 576 -3.83 0.81 8.46
C GLY A 576 -3.62 1.53 9.77
N PHE A 577 -2.42 2.08 9.93
CA PHE A 577 -2.01 2.79 11.12
C PHE A 577 -1.68 4.27 10.79
N PRO A 578 -2.13 5.23 11.60
CA PRO A 578 -2.94 5.01 12.80
C PRO A 578 -4.42 4.75 12.46
N THR A 579 -5.12 4.04 13.35
CA THR A 579 -6.59 4.01 13.35
C THR A 579 -7.09 4.25 14.76
N HIS A 580 -7.91 5.27 14.96
CA HIS A 580 -8.48 5.68 16.24
C HIS A 580 -9.92 5.18 16.35
N PHE A 581 -10.27 4.69 17.52
CA PHE A 581 -11.64 4.43 17.95
C PHE A 581 -11.91 5.18 19.24
N ILE A 582 -13.08 5.80 19.31
CA ILE A 582 -13.56 6.45 20.52
C ILE A 582 -14.78 5.67 20.96
N ILE A 583 -14.66 5.00 22.09
CA ILE A 583 -15.65 4.09 22.66
C ILE A 583 -16.30 4.79 23.86
N ASP A 584 -17.62 4.84 23.93
CA ASP A 584 -18.34 5.46 25.05
C ASP A 584 -18.42 4.56 26.29
N GLY A 585 -18.95 5.12 27.39
CA GLY A 585 -19.08 4.41 28.66
C GLY A 585 -20.02 3.19 28.63
N SER A 586 -20.85 3.04 27.58
CA SER A 586 -21.67 1.85 27.35
C SER A 586 -20.95 0.76 26.55
N GLY A 587 -19.70 1.01 26.16
CA GLY A 587 -18.88 0.10 25.36
C GLY A 587 -19.19 0.15 23.87
N LYS A 588 -19.85 1.20 23.38
CA LYS A 588 -20.14 1.37 21.95
C LYS A 588 -19.12 2.26 21.26
N ILE A 589 -18.71 1.88 20.05
CA ILE A 589 -17.85 2.68 19.18
C ILE A 589 -18.68 3.85 18.63
N ARG A 590 -18.29 5.08 18.98
CA ARG A 590 -18.96 6.32 18.56
C ARG A 590 -18.25 7.03 17.42
N TYR A 591 -16.93 6.90 17.35
CA TYR A 591 -16.11 7.51 16.30
C TYR A 591 -14.99 6.56 15.86
N LYS A 592 -14.65 6.59 14.57
CA LYS A 592 -13.55 5.85 13.94
C LYS A 592 -12.81 6.77 12.98
N HIS A 593 -11.50 6.94 13.16
CA HIS A 593 -10.64 7.72 12.24
C HIS A 593 -9.50 6.85 11.75
N ALA A 594 -9.42 6.58 10.45
CA ALA A 594 -8.40 5.71 9.87
C ALA A 594 -7.42 6.50 8.98
N GLY A 595 -6.12 6.25 9.17
CA GLY A 595 -5.04 6.94 8.47
C GLY A 595 -4.68 8.28 9.10
N TYR A 596 -3.84 9.05 8.39
CA TYR A 596 -3.46 10.39 8.84
C TYR A 596 -4.68 11.31 8.89
N THR A 597 -4.96 11.83 10.07
CA THR A 597 -6.06 12.74 10.33
C THR A 597 -5.49 14.10 10.69
N PRO A 598 -5.49 15.08 9.77
CA PRO A 598 -5.10 16.45 10.09
C PRO A 598 -5.91 16.97 11.27
N GLU A 599 -5.25 17.68 12.19
CA GLU A 599 -5.89 18.27 13.39
C GLU A 599 -6.55 17.25 14.33
N ILE A 600 -6.02 16.02 14.41
CA ILE A 600 -6.52 14.98 15.31
C ILE A 600 -6.63 15.44 16.77
N GLU A 601 -5.78 16.40 17.21
CA GLU A 601 -5.88 17.02 18.53
C GLU A 601 -7.27 17.65 18.78
N ASN A 602 -7.74 18.46 17.83
CA ASN A 602 -9.02 19.17 17.92
C ASN A 602 -10.20 18.21 17.78
N ILE A 603 -10.09 17.24 16.87
CA ILE A 603 -11.12 16.24 16.60
C ILE A 603 -11.36 15.40 17.86
N LEU A 604 -10.31 14.74 18.39
CA LEU A 604 -10.45 13.90 19.57
C LEU A 604 -10.91 14.70 20.79
N THR A 605 -10.41 15.93 20.97
CA THR A 605 -10.87 16.79 22.06
C THR A 605 -12.36 17.06 21.99
N THR A 606 -12.89 17.33 20.79
CA THR A 606 -14.32 17.62 20.58
C THR A 606 -15.16 16.37 20.82
N GLU A 607 -14.72 15.22 20.31
CA GLU A 607 -15.43 13.95 20.45
C GLU A 607 -15.46 13.46 21.90
N ILE A 608 -14.34 13.51 22.61
CA ILE A 608 -14.27 13.17 24.03
C ILE A 608 -15.17 14.09 24.84
N GLN A 609 -15.13 15.41 24.59
CA GLN A 609 -15.99 16.35 25.30
C GLN A 609 -17.48 16.08 25.04
N THR A 610 -17.84 15.79 23.79
CA THR A 610 -19.21 15.43 23.42
C THR A 610 -19.72 14.22 24.21
N LEU A 611 -18.90 13.18 24.34
CA LEU A 611 -19.28 11.98 25.09
C LEU A 611 -19.30 12.22 26.61
N LEU A 612 -18.45 13.10 27.14
CA LEU A 612 -18.50 13.51 28.54
C LEU A 612 -19.77 14.29 28.86
N ASP A 613 -20.16 15.21 27.98
CA ASP A 613 -21.39 16.00 28.13
C ASP A 613 -22.63 15.08 28.06
N GLU A 614 -22.67 14.14 27.11
CA GLU A 614 -23.72 13.12 27.03
C GLU A 614 -23.83 12.27 28.30
N ALA A 615 -22.70 11.88 28.89
CA ALA A 615 -22.70 11.10 30.12
C ALA A 615 -23.21 11.89 31.33
N ASN A 616 -23.06 13.22 31.32
CA ASN A 616 -23.56 14.10 32.37
C ASN A 616 -25.05 14.46 32.19
N ASP A 617 -25.56 14.47 30.96
CA ASP A 617 -27.00 14.69 30.67
C ASP A 617 -27.88 13.50 31.11
N ILE A 618 -27.29 12.32 31.32
CA ILE A 618 -27.98 11.05 31.68
C ILE A 618 -27.87 10.76 33.19
N SER A 619 -26.94 11.42 33.91
CA SER A 619 -26.71 11.28 35.35
C SER A 619 -27.44 12.35 36.14
#